data_AF-A0A6G7ZBV7-F1
#
_entry.id   AF-A0A6G7ZBV7-F1
#
_cell.length_a   1.000
_cell.length_b   1.000
_cell.length_c   1.000
_cell.angle_alpha   90.00
_cell.angle_beta   90.00
_cell.angle_gamma   90.00
#
_symmetry.space_group_name_H-M   'P 1'
#
loop_
_entity.id
_entity.type
_entity.pdbx_description
1 polymer ?
#
loop_
_entity_poly.entity_id
_entity_poly.type
_entity_poly.pdbx_seq_one_letter_code
_entity_poly.pdbx_strand_id
1 'polypeptide(L)' 'MEYYKKNIEVISIIKKDGTYVPLSISTGNNHYDIDRIIEVRQANSQVGGSGLMYRIIIQEHERRIFVKQNRWWIESTKP' A
#
# COMPACT_ATOMS: atom_id res chain seq x y z
N MET A 1 -17.50 10.52 1.30
CA MET A 1 -17.25 9.10 1.63
C MET A 1 -16.29 9.07 2.79
N GLU A 2 -16.63 8.37 3.86
CA GLU A 2 -15.71 8.17 4.98
C GLU A 2 -14.72 7.07 4.60
N TYR A 3 -13.43 7.30 4.86
CA TYR A 3 -12.39 6.31 4.63
C TYR A 3 -11.85 5.84 5.98
N TYR A 4 -11.51 4.56 6.06
CA TYR A 4 -10.92 3.91 7.21
C TYR A 4 -9.51 3.44 6.89
N LYS A 5 -8.62 3.55 7.88
CA LYS A 5 -7.27 3.01 7.79
C LYS A 5 -7.33 1.50 8.02
N LYS A 6 -7.06 0.72 6.99
CA LYS A 6 -6.95 -0.73 7.09
C LYS A 6 -5.49 -1.15 7.03
N ASN A 7 -4.97 -1.71 8.12
CA ASN A 7 -3.64 -2.31 8.13
C ASN A 7 -3.64 -3.57 7.25
N ILE A 8 -2.56 -3.77 6.51
CA ILE A 8 -2.39 -4.89 5.61
C ILE A 8 -1.00 -5.50 5.76
N GLU A 9 -0.88 -6.74 5.33
CA GLU A 9 0.43 -7.38 5.14
C GLU A 9 0.90 -7.13 3.71
N VAL A 10 2.20 -6.93 3.55
CA VAL A 10 2.83 -6.69 2.25
C VAL A 10 4.09 -7.51 2.16
N ILE A 11 4.18 -8.35 1.13
CA ILE A 11 5.43 -9.02 0.78
C ILE A 11 6.22 -8.03 -0.08
N SER A 12 7.43 -7.67 0.36
CA SER A 12 8.29 -6.70 -0.33
C SER A 12 9.73 -7.17 -0.35
N ILE A 13 10.44 -6.85 -1.43
CA ILE A 13 11.90 -6.83 -1.43
C ILE A 13 12.34 -5.51 -0.81
N ILE A 14 13.28 -5.56 0.12
CA ILE A 14 13.99 -4.37 0.60
C ILE A 14 15.29 -4.29 -0.20
N LYS A 15 15.43 -3.25 -1.01
CA LYS A 15 16.68 -2.98 -1.75
C LYS A 15 17.78 -2.57 -0.77
N LYS A 16 19.05 -2.63 -1.21
CA LYS A 16 20.22 -2.24 -0.41
C LYS A 16 20.16 -0.80 0.11
N ASP A 17 19.45 0.08 -0.61
CA ASP A 17 19.24 1.49 -0.23
C ASP A 17 18.07 1.69 0.76
N GLY A 18 17.42 0.61 1.20
CA GLY A 18 16.27 0.64 2.08
C GLY A 18 14.92 0.86 1.38
N THR A 19 14.91 0.98 0.04
CA THR A 19 13.67 1.13 -0.72
C THR A 19 12.85 -0.17 -0.70
N TYR A 20 11.58 -0.07 -0.36
CA TYR A 20 10.63 -1.16 -0.49
C TYR A 20 10.17 -1.33 -1.95
N VAL A 21 10.22 -2.56 -2.45
CA VAL A 21 9.56 -2.96 -3.69
C VAL A 21 8.46 -3.95 -3.33
N PRO A 22 7.21 -3.48 -3.18
CA PRO A 22 6.08 -4.34 -2.87
C PRO A 22 5.79 -5.28 -4.05
N LEU A 23 5.59 -6.56 -3.74
CA LEU A 23 5.32 -7.62 -4.70
C LEU A 23 3.88 -8.12 -4.61
N SER A 24 3.32 -8.18 -3.41
CA SER A 24 1.94 -8.60 -3.18
C SER A 24 1.38 -8.01 -1.89
N ILE A 25 0.06 -7.92 -1.79
CA ILE A 25 -0.66 -7.50 -0.58
C ILE A 25 -1.58 -8.60 -0.06
N SER A 26 -1.80 -8.63 1.26
CA SER A 26 -2.81 -9.47 1.90
C SER A 26 -3.68 -8.63 2.83
N THR A 27 -5.00 -8.83 2.72
CA THR A 27 -5.99 -8.23 3.64
C THR A 27 -6.55 -9.26 4.60
N GLY A 28 -5.77 -10.29 4.95
CA GLY A 28 -6.17 -11.43 5.78
C GLY A 28 -6.61 -12.61 4.92
N ASN A 29 -7.85 -12.60 4.42
CA ASN A 29 -8.42 -13.73 3.67
C ASN A 29 -8.11 -13.69 2.17
N ASN A 30 -7.68 -12.54 1.65
CA ASN A 30 -7.43 -12.35 0.23
C ASN A 30 -5.98 -11.91 0.03
N HIS A 31 -5.34 -12.53 -0.94
CA HIS A 31 -4.00 -12.22 -1.39
C HIS A 31 -4.04 -11.77 -2.84
N TYR A 32 -3.25 -10.75 -3.16
CA TYR A 32 -3.21 -10.15 -4.49
C TYR A 32 -1.77 -9.82 -4.88
N ASP A 33 -1.34 -10.33 -6.02
CA ASP A 33 -0.07 -9.94 -6.63
C ASP A 33 -0.16 -8.55 -7.25
N ILE A 34 0.94 -7.80 -7.13
CA ILE A 34 1.05 -6.46 -7.71
C ILE A 34 1.59 -6.60 -9.13
N ASP A 35 0.76 -6.26 -10.11
CA ASP A 35 1.14 -6.32 -11.52
C ASP A 35 2.17 -5.23 -11.87
N ARG A 36 1.98 -4.03 -11.30
CA ARG A 36 2.83 -2.87 -11.61
C ARG A 36 2.81 -1.82 -10.51
N ILE A 37 3.95 -1.16 -10.30
CA ILE A 37 4.04 0.09 -9.54
C ILE A 37 4.08 1.24 -10.55
N ILE A 38 3.12 2.17 -10.44
CA ILE A 38 2.95 3.32 -11.32
C ILE A 38 3.71 4.55 -10.79
N GLU A 39 3.70 4.73 -9.47
CA GLU A 39 4.25 5.92 -8.83
C GLU A 39 4.63 5.61 -7.39
N VAL A 40 5.70 6.25 -6.92
CA VAL A 40 6.11 6.24 -5.52
C VAL A 40 6.44 7.66 -5.11
N ARG A 41 5.78 8.17 -4.05
CA ARG A 41 6.08 9.50 -3.49
C ARG A 41 5.68 9.62 -2.03
N GLN A 42 6.20 10.64 -1.35
CA GLN A 42 5.67 11.06 -0.06
C GLN A 42 4.26 11.65 -0.25
N ALA A 43 3.31 11.20 0.56
CA ALA A 43 1.94 11.70 0.54
C ALA A 43 1.30 11.62 1.92
N ASN A 44 0.26 12.44 2.12
CA ASN A 44 -0.63 12.36 3.25
C ASN A 44 -1.81 11.45 2.89
N SER A 45 -2.18 10.57 3.82
CA SER A 45 -3.37 9.73 3.70
C SER A 45 -4.61 10.51 4.17
N GLN A 46 -5.76 10.28 3.53
CA GLN A 46 -7.05 10.87 3.90
C GLN A 46 -7.52 10.42 5.28
N VAL A 47 -7.05 9.26 5.75
CA VAL A 47 -7.39 8.66 7.05
C VAL A 47 -6.35 8.94 8.13
N GLY A 48 -5.50 9.95 7.90
CA GLY A 48 -4.44 10.34 8.81
C GLY A 48 -3.14 9.55 8.64
N GLY A 49 -2.04 10.27 8.80
CA GLY A 49 -0.69 9.74 8.62
C GLY A 49 -0.04 10.24 7.33
N SER A 50 1.28 10.43 7.40
CA SER A 50 2.15 10.80 6.28
C SER A 50 3.19 9.70 6.06
N GLY A 51 3.43 9.31 4.81
CA GLY A 51 4.39 8.27 4.48
C GLY A 51 4.62 8.11 2.98
N LEU A 52 5.36 7.06 2.61
CA LEU A 52 5.49 6.69 1.20
C LEU A 52 4.17 6.08 0.73
N MET A 53 3.61 6.64 -0.33
CA MET A 53 2.47 6.11 -1.05
C MET A 53 2.97 5.46 -2.34
N TYR A 54 2.55 4.22 -2.55
CA TYR A 54 2.73 3.49 -3.79
C TYR A 54 1.39 3.44 -4.50
N ARG A 55 1.37 3.95 -5.74
CA ARG A 55 0.26 3.76 -6.66
C ARG A 55 0.55 2.52 -7.47
N ILE A 56 -0.29 1.51 -7.32
CA ILE A 56 -0.06 0.17 -7.86
C ILE A 56 -1.23 -0.27 -8.72
N ILE A 57 -0.99 -1.21 -9.63
CA ILE A 57 -2.01 -1.93 -10.38
C ILE A 57 -2.10 -3.35 -9.84
N ILE A 58 -3.32 -3.80 -9.56
CA ILE A 58 -3.66 -5.17 -9.20
C ILE A 58 -4.90 -5.53 -10.03
N GLN A 59 -4.81 -6.58 -10.84
CA GLN A 59 -5.91 -7.05 -11.70
C GLN A 59 -6.52 -5.90 -12.53
N GLU A 60 -5.67 -5.15 -13.22
CA GLU A 60 -6.03 -3.97 -14.04
C GLU A 60 -6.58 -2.75 -13.27
N HIS A 61 -6.70 -2.84 -11.94
CA HIS A 61 -7.24 -1.77 -11.13
C HIS A 61 -6.16 -1.00 -10.35
N GLU A 62 -6.25 0.33 -10.38
CA GLU A 62 -5.37 1.20 -9.58
C GLU A 62 -5.73 1.13 -8.09
N ARG A 63 -4.72 1.00 -7.24
CA ARG A 63 -4.83 1.06 -5.78
C ARG A 63 -3.71 1.93 -5.20
N ARG A 64 -3.92 2.44 -4.00
CA ARG A 64 -2.91 3.15 -3.21
C ARG A 64 -2.64 2.37 -1.94
N ILE A 65 -1.37 2.06 -1.71
CA ILE A 65 -0.89 1.48 -0.46
C ILE A 65 0.12 2.45 0.16
N PHE A 66 0.17 2.50 1.48
CA PHE A 66 0.99 3.46 2.20
C PHE A 66 1.88 2.72 3.20
N VAL A 67 3.08 3.26 3.44
CA VAL A 67 4.01 2.75 4.45
C VAL A 67 4.68 3.87 5.23
N LYS A 68 4.79 3.65 6.55
CA LYS A 68 5.57 4.48 7.48
C LYS A 68 6.05 3.60 8.63
N GLN A 69 7.33 3.68 8.97
CA GLN A 69 7.93 2.90 10.09
C GLN A 69 7.53 1.42 10.03
N ASN A 70 7.67 0.82 8.83
CA ASN A 70 7.40 -0.60 8.54
C ASN A 70 5.94 -1.03 8.73
N ARG A 71 5.00 -0.10 8.92
CA ARG A 71 3.56 -0.39 8.97
C ARG A 71 2.91 -0.02 7.66
N TRP A 72 2.22 -0.98 7.05
CA TRP A 72 1.51 -0.83 5.79
C TRP A 72 0.02 -0.67 6.00
N TRP A 73 -0.61 0.19 5.20
CA TRP A 73 -2.06 0.36 5.22
C TRP A 73 -2.62 0.77 3.85
N ILE A 74 -3.94 0.62 3.72
CA ILE A 74 -4.76 1.16 2.64
C ILE A 74 -5.87 2.05 3.20
N GLU A 75 -6.42 2.87 2.32
CA GLU A 75 -7.67 3.59 2.54
C GLU A 75 -8.82 2.69 2.09
N SER A 76 -9.69 2.31 3.01
CA SER A 76 -10.83 1.43 2.77
C SER A 76 -12.14 2.19 2.96
N THR A 77 -13.14 1.95 2.12
CA THR A 77 -14.50 2.47 2.33
C THR A 77 -15.31 1.63 3.32
N LYS A 78 -14.74 0.51 3.78
CA LYS A 78 -15.29 -0.37 4.82
C LYS A 78 -14.38 -0.36 6.04
N PRO A 79 -14.91 -0.35 7.28
CA PRO A 79 -14.14 -0.50 8.50
C PRO A 79 -13.29 -1.78 8.51
#